data_AF-A0A7Y2PAK4-F1
#
_entry.id   AF-A0A7Y2PAK4-F1
#
_cell.length_a   1.000
_cell.length_b   1.000
_cell.length_c   1.000
_cell.angle_alpha   90.00
_cell.angle_beta   90.00
_cell.angle_gamma   90.00
#
_symmetry.space_group_name_H-M   'P 1'
#
loop_
_entity.id
_entity.type
_entity.pdbx_description
1 polymer ?
#
loop_
_entity_poly.entity_id
_entity_poly.type
_entity_poly.pdbx_seq_one_letter_code
_entity_poly.pdbx_strand_id
1 'polypeptide(L)'
;MSRTINFNAGPASLPLPALTRARDEFLDFAGSGMSVMEHSHRGKEYEGVHDETIALVRELLGVPSNYEVLLMQGGATALFAEIAMNLLEKGKSAQYLITGSWGEKALGEAKIVSALFGATVAVQSTGVGEGKTKSYTRVPSPAEVTVDPGAAYLHITSNETIHGAQFNVDPSRPFPDTGAVPLIADMSSDFLWRPFDVTKFGLVYAGAQKNLGPS
;
A
#
# COMPACT_ATOMS: atom_id res chain seq x y z
N MET A 1 14.30 -30.26 12.19
CA MET A 1 14.73 -28.98 12.80
C MET A 1 13.48 -28.26 13.31
N SER A 2 13.53 -27.57 14.45
CA SER A 2 12.45 -26.68 14.86
C SER A 2 12.45 -25.42 13.99
N ARG A 3 11.27 -24.92 13.62
CA ARG A 3 11.15 -23.68 12.84
C ARG A 3 11.26 -22.48 13.79
N THR A 4 12.23 -21.61 13.55
CA THR A 4 12.42 -20.37 14.30
C THR A 4 11.24 -19.41 14.06
N ILE A 5 10.83 -18.67 15.09
CA ILE A 5 9.83 -17.61 14.97
C ILE A 5 10.53 -16.35 14.44
N ASN A 6 10.04 -15.83 13.32
CA ASN A 6 10.56 -14.62 12.69
C ASN A 6 9.60 -13.44 12.94
N PHE A 7 10.06 -12.44 13.70
CA PHE A 7 9.32 -11.20 14.01
C PHE A 7 9.76 -9.99 13.16
N ASN A 8 10.44 -10.21 12.03
CA ASN A 8 10.83 -9.11 11.14
C ASN A 8 9.60 -8.33 10.66
N ALA A 9 9.71 -7.00 10.65
CA ALA A 9 8.68 -6.09 10.14
C ALA A 9 8.65 -5.98 8.59
N GLY A 10 9.60 -6.63 7.91
CA GLY A 10 9.79 -6.59 6.46
C GLY A 10 11.27 -6.76 6.07
N PRO A 11 11.67 -7.77 5.27
CA PRO A 11 10.86 -8.86 4.75
C PRO A 11 10.27 -9.75 5.87
N ALA A 12 8.97 -10.00 5.81
CA ALA A 12 8.23 -10.73 6.84
C ALA A 12 8.32 -12.26 6.66
N SER A 13 7.77 -13.00 7.63
CA SER A 13 7.70 -14.44 7.55
C SER A 13 6.72 -14.90 6.46
N LEU A 14 7.15 -15.84 5.61
CA LEU A 14 6.30 -16.45 4.60
C LEU A 14 5.66 -17.76 5.10
N PRO A 15 4.43 -18.09 4.65
CA PRO A 15 3.81 -19.39 4.91
C PRO A 15 4.73 -20.54 4.46
N LEU A 16 4.91 -21.55 5.32
CA LEU A 16 5.71 -22.73 4.98
C LEU A 16 5.23 -23.42 3.68
N PRO A 17 3.91 -23.57 3.42
CA PRO A 17 3.44 -24.17 2.17
C PRO A 17 3.92 -23.45 0.92
N ALA A 18 3.97 -22.11 0.93
CA ALA A 18 4.46 -21.33 -0.22
C ALA A 18 5.96 -21.55 -0.46
N LEU A 19 6.76 -21.55 0.61
CA LEU A 19 8.20 -21.83 0.53
C LEU A 19 8.49 -23.26 0.04
N THR A 20 7.72 -24.24 0.53
CA THR A 20 7.87 -25.64 0.13
C THR A 20 7.51 -25.82 -1.34
N ARG A 21 6.40 -25.24 -1.81
CA ARG A 21 6.01 -25.29 -3.22
C ARG A 21 7.07 -24.65 -4.12
N ALA A 22 7.53 -23.45 -3.77
CA ALA A 22 8.57 -22.76 -4.52
C ALA A 22 9.88 -23.56 -4.59
N ARG A 23 10.28 -24.24 -3.50
CA ARG A 23 11.44 -25.15 -3.48
C ARG A 23 11.24 -26.33 -4.43
N ASP A 24 10.08 -26.97 -4.37
CA ASP A 24 9.82 -28.23 -5.08
C ASP A 24 9.70 -28.03 -6.60
N GLU A 25 9.17 -26.88 -7.03
CA GLU A 25 9.00 -26.53 -8.45
C GLU A 25 10.15 -25.66 -8.99
N PHE A 26 11.19 -25.37 -8.20
CA PHE A 26 12.19 -24.34 -8.52
C PHE A 26 12.96 -24.60 -9.83
N LEU A 27 13.33 -25.85 -10.09
CA LEU A 27 14.10 -26.26 -11.26
C LEU A 27 13.22 -26.81 -12.39
N ASP A 28 11.95 -27.07 -12.12
CA ASP A 28 10.99 -27.60 -13.08
C ASP A 28 9.60 -27.03 -12.78
N PHE A 29 9.40 -25.78 -13.18
CA PHE A 29 8.14 -25.08 -12.97
C PHE A 29 7.10 -25.61 -13.95
N ALA A 30 5.94 -26.02 -13.44
CA ALA A 30 4.82 -26.55 -14.22
C ALA A 30 5.17 -27.73 -15.16
N GLY A 31 6.23 -28.50 -14.87
CA GLY A 31 6.67 -29.61 -15.72
C GLY A 31 7.33 -29.16 -17.04
N SER A 32 7.78 -27.91 -17.12
CA SER A 32 8.40 -27.33 -18.32
C SER A 32 9.87 -27.71 -18.51
N GLY A 33 10.51 -28.29 -17.50
CA GLY A 33 11.95 -28.52 -17.44
C GLY A 33 12.79 -27.26 -17.24
N MET A 34 12.16 -26.12 -16.90
CA MET A 34 12.83 -24.83 -16.67
C MET A 34 12.36 -24.21 -15.35
N SER A 35 13.22 -23.39 -14.75
CA SER A 35 12.81 -22.56 -13.61
C SER A 35 11.82 -21.48 -14.04
N VAL A 36 10.90 -21.09 -13.15
CA VAL A 36 10.02 -19.92 -13.36
C VAL A 36 10.81 -18.65 -13.70
N MET A 37 12.05 -18.55 -13.22
CA MET A 37 12.94 -17.41 -13.48
C MET A 37 13.55 -17.39 -14.89
N GLU A 38 13.47 -18.48 -15.63
CA GLU A 38 13.99 -18.61 -17.00
C GLU A 38 12.90 -18.44 -18.05
N HIS A 39 11.63 -18.45 -17.63
CA HIS A 39 10.49 -18.26 -18.52
C HIS A 39 10.40 -16.83 -19.04
N SER A 40 10.05 -16.68 -20.31
CA SER A 40 9.68 -15.39 -20.88
C SER A 40 8.42 -14.86 -20.19
N HIS A 41 8.40 -13.55 -19.87
CA HIS A 41 7.21 -12.88 -19.33
C HIS A 41 6.01 -12.85 -20.30
N ARG A 42 6.20 -13.27 -21.55
CA ARG A 42 5.15 -13.44 -22.57
C ARG A 42 4.87 -14.92 -22.89
N GLY A 43 5.50 -15.82 -22.14
CA GLY A 43 5.27 -17.25 -22.25
C GLY A 43 4.03 -17.64 -21.47
N LYS A 44 3.30 -18.64 -21.95
CA LYS A 44 2.05 -19.11 -21.36
C LYS A 44 2.19 -19.47 -19.88
N GLU A 45 3.32 -20.07 -19.50
CA GLU A 45 3.62 -20.49 -18.14
C GLU A 45 3.71 -19.29 -17.18
N TYR A 46 4.38 -18.19 -17.59
CA TYR A 46 4.44 -16.97 -16.79
C TYR A 46 3.13 -16.18 -16.82
N GLU A 47 2.49 -16.04 -17.99
CA GLU A 47 1.20 -15.37 -18.11
C GLU A 47 0.16 -16.01 -17.18
N GLY A 48 0.16 -17.35 -17.07
CA GLY A 48 -0.69 -18.06 -16.10
C GLY A 48 -0.45 -17.63 -14.65
N VAL A 49 0.81 -17.49 -14.22
CA VAL A 49 1.15 -17.00 -12.86
C VAL A 49 0.70 -15.56 -12.67
N HIS A 50 0.92 -14.71 -13.66
CA HIS A 50 0.55 -13.30 -13.63
C HIS A 50 -0.96 -13.12 -13.49
N ASP A 51 -1.73 -13.80 -14.34
CA ASP A 51 -3.19 -13.73 -14.38
C ASP A 51 -3.83 -14.35 -13.13
N GLU A 52 -3.31 -15.50 -12.66
CA GLU A 52 -3.76 -16.12 -11.41
C GLU A 52 -3.52 -15.19 -10.21
N THR A 53 -2.36 -14.52 -10.15
CA THR A 53 -2.06 -13.55 -9.08
C THR A 53 -3.07 -12.41 -9.06
N ILE A 54 -3.39 -11.83 -10.23
CA ILE A 54 -4.39 -10.77 -10.36
C ILE A 54 -5.79 -11.28 -9.98
N ALA A 55 -6.17 -12.47 -10.45
CA ALA A 55 -7.46 -13.07 -10.17
C ALA A 55 -7.65 -13.32 -8.67
N LEU A 56 -6.63 -13.84 -7.98
CA LEU A 56 -6.66 -14.07 -6.53
C LEU A 56 -6.83 -12.76 -5.75
N VAL A 57 -6.14 -11.68 -6.14
CA VAL A 57 -6.35 -10.37 -5.51
C VAL A 57 -7.80 -9.89 -5.71
N ARG A 58 -8.34 -10.03 -6.93
CA ARG A 58 -9.73 -9.67 -7.23
C ARG A 58 -10.72 -10.48 -6.40
N GLU A 59 -10.50 -11.79 -6.28
CA GLU A 59 -11.33 -12.68 -5.47
C GLU A 59 -11.28 -12.33 -3.98
N LEU A 60 -10.07 -12.25 -3.41
CA LEU A 60 -9.87 -12.08 -1.96
C LEU A 60 -10.37 -10.72 -1.44
N LEU A 61 -10.33 -9.67 -2.26
CA LEU A 61 -10.79 -8.33 -1.88
C LEU A 61 -12.14 -7.95 -2.48
N GLY A 62 -12.72 -8.77 -3.35
CA GLY A 62 -13.94 -8.42 -4.08
C GLY A 62 -13.76 -7.19 -4.96
N VAL A 63 -12.61 -7.07 -5.65
CA VAL A 63 -12.29 -5.92 -6.49
C VAL A 63 -13.27 -5.84 -7.67
N PRO A 64 -14.04 -4.75 -7.81
CA PRO A 64 -15.02 -4.63 -8.89
C PRO A 64 -14.34 -4.38 -10.24
N SER A 65 -15.09 -4.61 -11.32
CA SER A 65 -14.56 -4.55 -12.70
C SER A 65 -14.12 -3.15 -13.16
N ASN A 66 -14.45 -2.09 -12.42
CA ASN A 66 -14.02 -0.72 -12.70
C ASN A 66 -12.68 -0.35 -12.04
N TYR A 67 -12.00 -1.31 -11.41
CA TYR A 67 -10.64 -1.16 -10.87
C TYR A 67 -9.68 -2.07 -11.61
N GLU A 68 -8.42 -1.64 -11.70
CA GLU A 68 -7.32 -2.45 -12.20
C GLU A 68 -6.35 -2.84 -11.08
N VAL A 69 -5.76 -4.03 -11.22
CA VAL A 69 -4.71 -4.55 -10.33
C VAL A 69 -3.39 -4.49 -11.09
N LEU A 70 -2.44 -3.70 -10.58
CA LEU A 70 -1.14 -3.50 -11.20
C LEU A 70 -0.04 -4.18 -10.38
N LEU A 71 0.82 -4.95 -11.04
CA LEU A 71 2.03 -5.52 -10.44
C LEU A 71 3.24 -4.67 -10.87
N MET A 72 3.80 -3.91 -9.93
CA MET A 72 4.80 -2.87 -10.21
C MET A 72 6.11 -3.08 -9.43
N GLN A 73 7.21 -2.63 -10.03
CA GLN A 73 8.52 -2.54 -9.38
C GLN A 73 8.68 -1.21 -8.63
N GLY A 74 9.81 -1.01 -7.94
CA GLY A 74 10.14 0.24 -7.22
C GLY A 74 9.60 0.32 -5.79
N GLY A 75 8.69 -0.59 -5.42
CA GLY A 75 8.09 -0.67 -4.10
C GLY A 75 7.23 0.55 -3.74
N ALA A 76 6.70 0.56 -2.52
CA ALA A 76 5.84 1.65 -2.04
C ALA A 76 6.50 3.04 -2.13
N THR A 77 7.83 3.11 -1.97
CA THR A 77 8.59 4.37 -2.03
C THR A 77 8.53 5.02 -3.42
N ALA A 78 8.56 4.25 -4.52
CA ALA A 78 8.42 4.82 -5.86
C ALA A 78 7.02 5.45 -6.03
N LEU A 79 5.99 4.75 -5.53
CA LEU A 79 4.60 5.21 -5.58
C LEU A 79 4.34 6.52 -4.83
N PHE A 80 5.13 6.84 -3.80
CA PHE A 80 5.01 8.11 -3.08
C PHE A 80 5.11 9.33 -4.01
N ALA A 81 6.03 9.29 -4.97
CA ALA A 81 6.17 10.34 -5.99
C ALA A 81 5.21 10.11 -7.16
N GLU A 82 5.09 8.88 -7.65
CA GLU A 82 4.29 8.56 -8.86
C GLU A 82 2.82 8.90 -8.71
N ILE A 83 2.24 8.72 -7.52
CA ILE A 83 0.86 9.10 -7.23
C ILE A 83 0.68 10.61 -7.43
N ALA A 84 1.55 11.43 -6.84
CA ALA A 84 1.51 12.88 -7.01
C ALA A 84 1.75 13.27 -8.48
N MET A 85 2.70 12.63 -9.17
CA MET A 85 3.01 12.93 -10.57
C MET A 85 1.84 12.64 -11.53
N ASN A 86 0.98 11.67 -11.21
CA ASN A 86 -0.16 11.31 -12.04
C ASN A 86 -1.45 12.07 -11.67
N LEU A 87 -1.65 12.39 -10.39
CA LEU A 87 -2.94 12.88 -9.90
C LEU A 87 -2.95 14.34 -9.48
N LEU A 88 -1.79 14.95 -9.22
CA LEU A 88 -1.72 16.33 -8.73
C LEU A 88 -1.51 17.33 -9.86
N GLU A 89 -2.56 18.04 -10.24
CA GLU A 89 -2.48 19.05 -11.30
C GLU A 89 -2.06 20.44 -10.80
N LYS A 90 -1.60 21.29 -11.72
CA LYS A 90 -1.30 22.70 -11.43
C LYS A 90 -2.49 23.41 -10.80
N GLY A 91 -2.26 24.13 -9.70
CA GLY A 91 -3.29 24.88 -8.97
C GLY A 91 -4.22 24.01 -8.11
N LYS A 92 -4.05 22.68 -8.08
CA LYS A 92 -4.76 21.79 -7.16
C LYS A 92 -3.97 21.59 -5.86
N SER A 93 -4.62 20.98 -4.87
CA SER A 93 -4.02 20.58 -3.60
C SER A 93 -4.08 19.07 -3.42
N ALA A 94 -3.03 18.45 -2.88
CA ALA A 94 -3.09 17.11 -2.32
C ALA A 94 -3.18 17.20 -0.80
N GLN A 95 -4.07 16.42 -0.17
CA GLN A 95 -4.16 16.34 1.28
C GLN A 95 -3.44 15.10 1.79
N TYR A 96 -2.69 15.23 2.88
CA TYR A 96 -2.05 14.10 3.56
C TYR A 96 -2.47 14.08 5.03
N LEU A 97 -2.90 12.92 5.50
CA LEU A 97 -3.18 12.69 6.91
C LEU A 97 -2.08 11.81 7.51
N ILE A 98 -1.22 12.44 8.30
CA ILE A 98 0.00 11.86 8.84
C ILE A 98 -0.26 11.23 10.21
N THR A 99 -0.13 9.91 10.26
CA THR A 99 -0.27 9.12 11.49
C THR A 99 1.03 8.38 11.84
N GLY A 100 2.12 8.63 11.10
CA GLY A 100 3.43 8.03 11.34
C GLY A 100 4.48 8.38 10.28
N SER A 101 5.62 7.70 10.35
CA SER A 101 6.81 8.00 9.53
C SER A 101 6.67 7.62 8.06
N TRP A 102 5.85 6.62 7.71
CA TRP A 102 5.66 6.29 6.29
C TRP A 102 4.83 7.37 5.58
N GLY A 103 3.82 7.90 6.25
CA GLY A 103 3.07 9.06 5.78
C GLY A 103 3.96 10.30 5.60
N GLU A 104 4.91 10.54 6.53
CA GLU A 104 5.88 11.64 6.38
C GLU A 104 6.77 11.50 5.14
N LYS A 105 7.19 10.27 4.82
CA LYS A 105 7.97 10.00 3.61
C LYS A 105 7.15 10.22 2.34
N ALA A 106 5.90 9.76 2.31
CA ALA A 106 4.99 10.01 1.19
C ALA A 106 4.75 11.51 0.99
N LEU A 107 4.54 12.25 2.08
CA LEU A 107 4.43 13.71 2.07
C LEU A 107 5.70 14.39 1.55
N GLY A 108 6.88 13.87 1.87
CA GLY A 108 8.16 14.38 1.38
C GLY A 108 8.23 14.41 -0.14
N GLU A 109 7.91 13.29 -0.79
CA GLU A 109 7.89 13.20 -2.26
C GLU A 109 6.81 14.10 -2.88
N ALA A 110 5.61 14.13 -2.28
CA ALA A 110 4.53 14.99 -2.76
C ALA A 110 4.88 16.48 -2.74
N LYS A 111 5.65 16.94 -1.73
CA LYS A 111 6.15 18.32 -1.67
C LYS A 111 7.11 18.64 -2.82
N ILE A 112 7.96 17.70 -3.20
CA ILE A 112 8.86 17.88 -4.35
C ILE A 112 8.04 18.00 -5.64
N VAL A 113 7.11 17.06 -5.88
CA VAL A 113 6.29 17.05 -7.10
C VAL A 113 5.39 18.29 -7.19
N SER A 114 4.72 18.66 -6.10
CA SER A 114 3.85 19.84 -6.06
C SER A 114 4.60 21.14 -6.38
N ALA A 115 5.83 21.31 -5.88
CA ALA A 115 6.67 22.46 -6.20
C ALA A 115 7.02 22.52 -7.70
N LEU A 116 7.27 21.37 -8.33
CA LEU A 116 7.54 21.28 -9.77
C LEU A 116 6.31 21.62 -10.62
N PHE A 117 5.11 21.23 -10.17
CA PHE A 117 3.88 21.33 -10.97
C PHE A 117 3.09 22.62 -10.70
N GLY A 118 3.51 23.43 -9.72
CA GLY A 118 2.75 24.61 -9.28
C GLY A 118 1.44 24.23 -8.60
N ALA A 119 1.49 23.17 -7.79
CA ALA A 119 0.40 22.68 -6.95
C ALA A 119 0.72 22.91 -5.47
N THR A 120 -0.16 22.50 -4.57
CA THR A 120 0.04 22.65 -3.11
C THR A 120 -0.19 21.33 -2.37
N VAL A 121 0.33 21.26 -1.14
CA VAL A 121 0.05 20.14 -0.23
C VAL A 121 -0.49 20.68 1.08
N ALA A 122 -1.62 20.14 1.52
CA ALA A 122 -2.20 20.40 2.84
C ALA A 122 -1.98 19.19 3.74
N VAL A 123 -1.70 19.44 5.03
CA VAL A 123 -1.28 18.40 5.96
C VAL A 123 -2.14 18.44 7.22
N GLN A 124 -2.65 17.28 7.60
CA GLN A 124 -3.23 16.99 8.91
C GLN A 124 -2.37 15.94 9.60
N SER A 125 -2.26 15.97 10.93
CA SER A 125 -1.36 15.07 11.64
C SER A 125 -1.88 14.77 13.05
N THR A 126 -1.75 13.53 13.49
CA THR A 126 -1.93 13.14 14.90
C THR A 126 -0.63 13.15 15.69
N GLY A 127 0.47 13.53 15.05
CA GLY A 127 1.79 13.60 15.68
C GLY A 127 1.83 14.61 16.82
N VAL A 128 2.46 14.21 17.93
CA VAL A 128 2.71 15.05 19.10
C VAL A 128 4.21 15.25 19.28
N GLY A 129 4.62 16.45 19.71
CA GLY A 129 6.04 16.82 19.80
C GLY A 129 6.64 17.22 18.45
N GLU A 130 7.94 17.53 18.45
CA GLU A 130 8.67 18.04 17.29
C GLU A 130 10.09 17.48 17.21
N GLY A 131 10.68 17.48 16.02
CA GLY A 131 12.04 16.98 15.80
C GLY A 131 12.23 15.57 16.36
N LYS A 132 13.14 15.43 17.33
CA LYS A 132 13.46 14.13 17.96
C LYS A 132 12.40 13.63 18.97
N THR A 133 11.49 14.49 19.42
CA THR A 133 10.40 14.10 20.34
C THR A 133 9.09 13.83 19.61
N LYS A 134 9.07 14.01 18.29
CA LYS A 134 7.89 13.75 17.48
C LYS A 134 7.53 12.27 17.55
N SER A 135 6.28 11.99 17.89
CA SER A 135 5.77 10.62 18.04
C SER A 135 4.31 10.53 17.58
N TYR A 136 3.90 9.32 17.24
CA TYR A 136 2.55 8.99 16.82
C TYR A 136 2.04 7.82 17.64
N THR A 137 0.82 7.92 18.15
CA THR A 137 0.24 6.90 19.05
C THR A 137 -1.17 6.48 18.64
N ARG A 138 -1.77 7.13 17.63
CA ARG A 138 -3.13 6.88 17.18
C ARG A 138 -3.40 7.38 15.76
N VAL A 139 -4.46 6.85 15.17
CA VAL A 139 -5.17 7.44 14.03
C VAL A 139 -6.22 8.46 14.52
N PRO A 140 -6.59 9.48 13.73
CA PRO A 140 -7.60 10.45 14.15
C PRO A 140 -8.99 9.82 14.27
N SER A 141 -9.85 10.47 15.04
CA SER A 141 -11.28 10.19 15.04
C SER A 141 -11.92 10.86 13.82
N PRO A 142 -13.11 10.44 13.38
CA PRO A 142 -13.77 11.04 12.23
C PRO A 142 -13.93 12.56 12.34
N ALA A 143 -14.18 13.09 13.54
CA ALA A 143 -14.37 14.53 13.79
C ALA A 143 -13.09 15.35 13.67
N GLU A 144 -11.90 14.72 13.69
CA GLU A 144 -10.62 15.40 13.55
C GLU A 144 -10.15 15.48 12.08
N VAL A 145 -10.84 14.82 11.15
CA VAL A 145 -10.47 14.81 9.73
C VAL A 145 -11.31 15.81 8.95
N THR A 146 -10.64 16.78 8.34
CA THR A 146 -11.25 17.76 7.43
C THR A 146 -10.83 17.47 6.00
N VAL A 147 -11.79 17.30 5.09
CA VAL A 147 -11.52 17.03 3.67
C VAL A 147 -11.88 18.28 2.86
N ASP A 148 -10.92 18.76 2.07
CA ASP A 148 -11.13 19.85 1.11
C ASP A 148 -11.77 19.27 -0.15
N PRO A 149 -13.02 19.65 -0.51
CA PRO A 149 -13.69 19.12 -1.70
C PRO A 149 -12.98 19.49 -3.02
N GLY A 150 -12.06 20.46 -2.99
CA GLY A 150 -11.22 20.83 -4.13
C GLY A 150 -9.92 20.04 -4.26
N ALA A 151 -9.58 19.19 -3.28
CA ALA A 151 -8.36 18.41 -3.28
C ALA A 151 -8.35 17.35 -4.39
N ALA A 152 -7.20 17.13 -4.99
CA ALA A 152 -6.97 16.07 -5.96
C ALA A 152 -7.14 14.68 -5.32
N TYR A 153 -6.71 14.52 -4.07
CA TYR A 153 -6.86 13.31 -3.27
C TYR A 153 -6.56 13.58 -1.78
N LEU A 154 -7.00 12.68 -0.91
CA LEU A 154 -6.52 12.52 0.46
C LEU A 154 -5.66 11.24 0.55
N HIS A 155 -4.43 11.36 1.01
CA HIS A 155 -3.53 10.22 1.24
C HIS A 155 -3.46 9.84 2.72
N ILE A 156 -3.50 8.54 3.01
CA ILE A 156 -3.33 7.95 4.34
C ILE A 156 -2.32 6.79 4.29
N THR A 157 -1.72 6.50 5.45
CA THR A 157 -1.13 5.19 5.73
C THR A 157 -2.11 4.38 6.57
N SER A 158 -2.60 3.24 6.08
CA SER A 158 -3.59 2.43 6.82
C SER A 158 -3.01 1.87 8.12
N ASN A 159 -1.74 1.45 8.10
CA ASN A 159 -1.01 0.89 9.22
C ASN A 159 0.44 1.41 9.27
N GLU A 160 0.77 2.14 10.32
CA GLU A 160 2.10 2.70 10.55
C GLU A 160 2.98 1.73 11.35
N THR A 161 3.80 0.95 10.64
CA THR A 161 4.56 -0.16 11.25
C THR A 161 5.53 0.23 12.35
N ILE A 162 6.05 1.47 12.32
CA ILE A 162 7.00 1.95 13.33
C ILE A 162 6.26 2.32 14.63
N HIS A 163 5.02 2.78 14.52
CA HIS A 163 4.29 3.39 15.64
C HIS A 163 3.12 2.55 16.14
N GLY A 164 2.67 1.55 15.38
CA GLY A 164 1.52 0.72 15.75
C GLY A 164 0.19 1.47 15.70
N ALA A 165 0.07 2.49 14.85
CA ALA A 165 -1.18 3.22 14.62
C ALA A 165 -1.87 2.68 13.36
N GLN A 166 -3.11 2.20 13.51
CA GLN A 166 -3.83 1.52 12.43
C GLN A 166 -5.29 1.96 12.32
N PHE A 167 -5.75 2.12 11.09
CA PHE A 167 -7.15 2.35 10.73
C PHE A 167 -7.95 1.05 10.64
N ASN A 168 -9.26 1.22 10.66
CA ASN A 168 -10.32 0.25 10.47
C ASN A 168 -10.34 -0.89 11.50
N VAL A 169 -9.38 -1.00 12.43
CA VAL A 169 -9.20 -2.13 13.37
C VAL A 169 -10.45 -2.45 14.21
N ASP A 170 -11.27 -1.43 14.47
CA ASP A 170 -12.61 -1.54 15.03
C ASP A 170 -13.45 -0.31 14.58
N PRO A 171 -14.78 -0.30 14.83
CA PRO A 171 -15.67 0.78 14.37
C PRO A 171 -15.33 2.19 14.89
N SER A 172 -14.55 2.33 15.96
CA SER A 172 -14.12 3.64 16.49
C SER A 172 -12.99 4.30 15.68
N ARG A 173 -12.35 3.54 14.79
CA ARG A 173 -11.19 3.97 13.99
C ARG A 173 -11.45 3.77 12.49
N PRO A 174 -12.57 4.22 11.91
CA PRO A 174 -12.87 3.94 10.50
C PRO A 174 -11.87 4.64 9.56
N PHE A 175 -11.81 4.20 8.31
CA PHE A 175 -11.19 5.03 7.27
C PHE A 175 -11.95 6.37 7.13
N PRO A 176 -11.26 7.48 6.77
CA PRO A 176 -11.91 8.77 6.57
C PRO A 176 -13.03 8.71 5.53
N ASP A 177 -14.16 9.37 5.82
CA ASP A 177 -15.15 9.70 4.79
C ASP A 177 -14.64 10.92 4.01
N THR A 178 -14.46 10.75 2.71
CA THR A 178 -13.87 11.74 1.80
C THR A 178 -14.88 12.30 0.80
N GLY A 179 -16.15 11.86 0.87
CA GLY A 179 -17.15 12.23 -0.11
C GLY A 179 -16.71 11.87 -1.53
N ALA A 180 -16.55 12.88 -2.39
CA ALA A 180 -16.13 12.70 -3.78
C ALA A 180 -14.60 12.76 -3.98
N VAL A 181 -13.83 13.14 -2.96
CA VAL A 181 -12.36 13.24 -3.06
C VAL A 181 -11.76 11.83 -3.03
N PRO A 182 -10.91 11.45 -3.98
CA PRO A 182 -10.27 10.13 -3.96
C PRO A 182 -9.46 9.90 -2.67
N LEU A 183 -9.79 8.83 -1.94
CA LEU A 183 -8.97 8.34 -0.83
C LEU A 183 -7.88 7.41 -1.36
N ILE A 184 -6.62 7.71 -1.05
CA ILE A 184 -5.44 6.93 -1.42
C ILE A 184 -4.83 6.34 -0.15
N ALA A 185 -4.54 5.04 -0.17
CA ALA A 185 -4.00 4.35 1.00
C ALA A 185 -2.72 3.56 0.71
N ASP A 186 -1.66 3.86 1.47
CA ASP A 186 -0.55 2.93 1.68
C ASP A 186 -1.02 1.84 2.64
N MET A 187 -1.23 0.64 2.09
CA MET A 187 -1.59 -0.57 2.83
C MET A 187 -0.44 -1.57 2.90
N SER A 188 0.82 -1.15 2.68
CA SER A 188 1.96 -2.07 2.58
C SER A 188 2.07 -3.08 3.71
N SER A 189 1.65 -2.71 4.93
CA SER A 189 1.83 -3.54 6.12
C SER A 189 0.58 -4.20 6.67
N ASP A 190 -0.56 -3.99 6.03
CA ASP A 190 -1.81 -4.63 6.41
C ASP A 190 -2.63 -5.10 5.21
N PHE A 191 -2.21 -4.91 3.97
CA PHE A 191 -2.94 -5.41 2.81
C PHE A 191 -3.25 -6.90 2.93
N LEU A 192 -4.51 -7.29 2.71
CA LEU A 192 -5.03 -8.66 2.87
C LEU A 192 -4.99 -9.26 4.29
N TRP A 193 -4.72 -8.48 5.35
CA TRP A 193 -4.83 -9.01 6.72
C TRP A 193 -6.27 -9.32 7.15
N ARG A 194 -7.24 -8.65 6.51
CA ARG A 194 -8.69 -8.85 6.65
C ARG A 194 -9.43 -8.20 5.47
N PRO A 195 -10.74 -8.45 5.33
CA PRO A 195 -11.58 -7.76 4.35
C PRO A 195 -11.70 -6.25 4.61
N PHE A 196 -11.75 -5.47 3.54
CA PHE A 196 -12.13 -4.06 3.54
C PHE A 196 -12.90 -3.73 2.26
N ASP A 197 -13.68 -2.66 2.31
CA ASP A 197 -14.42 -2.19 1.13
C ASP A 197 -13.49 -1.38 0.22
N VAL A 198 -13.01 -2.01 -0.85
CA VAL A 198 -12.12 -1.40 -1.86
C VAL A 198 -12.78 -0.19 -2.54
N THR A 199 -14.11 -0.15 -2.64
CA THR A 199 -14.84 0.91 -3.34
C THR A 199 -14.75 2.27 -2.65
N LYS A 200 -14.30 2.30 -1.38
CA LYS A 200 -14.03 3.53 -0.64
C LYS A 200 -12.73 4.23 -1.04
N PHE A 201 -11.89 3.58 -1.85
CA PHE A 201 -10.56 4.07 -2.20
C PHE A 201 -10.50 4.38 -3.69
N GLY A 202 -9.91 5.51 -4.05
CA GLY A 202 -9.51 5.75 -5.44
C GLY A 202 -8.28 4.92 -5.82
N LEU A 203 -7.37 4.69 -4.86
CA LEU A 203 -6.17 3.89 -5.07
C LEU A 203 -5.74 3.23 -3.75
N VAL A 204 -5.40 1.95 -3.82
CA VAL A 204 -4.72 1.21 -2.75
C VAL A 204 -3.41 0.68 -3.30
N TYR A 205 -2.33 0.82 -2.54
CA TYR A 205 -1.04 0.24 -2.89
C TYR A 205 -0.38 -0.43 -1.70
N ALA A 206 0.43 -1.45 -1.98
CA ALA A 206 1.13 -2.20 -0.94
C ALA A 206 2.45 -2.76 -1.47
N GLY A 207 3.56 -2.43 -0.80
CA GLY A 207 4.80 -3.17 -0.96
C GLY A 207 4.63 -4.60 -0.43
N ALA A 208 5.00 -5.61 -1.22
CA ALA A 208 4.71 -7.00 -0.89
C ALA A 208 5.44 -7.53 0.36
N GLN A 209 6.59 -6.95 0.69
CA GLN A 209 7.55 -7.47 1.65
C GLN A 209 7.09 -7.53 3.11
N LYS A 210 5.90 -7.01 3.45
CA LYS A 210 5.42 -7.01 4.84
C LYS A 210 4.30 -8.03 5.07
N ASN A 211 3.25 -8.06 4.23
CA ASN A 211 2.10 -8.94 4.47
C ASN A 211 1.73 -9.85 3.30
N LEU A 212 2.45 -9.79 2.17
CA LEU A 212 2.09 -10.56 0.96
C LEU A 212 3.15 -11.56 0.53
N GLY A 213 4.42 -11.20 0.62
CA GLY A 213 5.44 -11.89 -0.17
C GLY A 213 6.86 -11.40 0.08
N PRO A 214 7.79 -11.80 -0.80
CA PRO A 214 9.17 -11.29 -0.78
C PRO A 214 9.24 -9.80 -1.16
N SER A 215 10.42 -9.21 -0.97
CA SER A 215 10.79 -7.86 -1.43
C SER A 215 11.28 -7.86 -2.87
#